data_AF-A0A965YYB8-F1
#
_entry.id   AF-A0A965YYB8-F1
#
_cell.length_a   1.000
_cell.length_b   1.000
_cell.length_c   1.000
_cell.angle_alpha   90.00
_cell.angle_beta   90.00
_cell.angle_gamma   90.00
#
_symmetry.space_group_name_H-M   'P 1'
#
loop_
_entity.id
_entity.type
_entity.pdbx_description
1 polymer ?
#
loop_
_entity_poly.entity_id
_entity_poly.type
_entity_poly.pdbx_seq_one_letter_code
_entity_poly.pdbx_strand_id
1 'polypeptide(L)'
;MKDGTETSAMLNYNAVTREMIFQQNGRVLALADPTLSLTDTVRIEDRKFVLFDDEFVEVLLQEDTKLMTCYRCKIIPPGNPAPFGGTSQTSSVDNYSTYRSGNMVYELKLPDDYKIEPNNIYYLDNGSGWKKINSMRQLKKIYKKKKERFDQYVSEQKIQFNDPVGIAELVEWLERE
;
A
#
# COMPACT_ATOMS: atom_id res chain seq x y z
N MET A 1 12.98 -7.13 16.01
CA MET A 1 12.02 -6.82 17.10
C MET A 1 12.56 -5.61 17.86
N LYS A 2 11.72 -4.90 18.64
CA LYS A 2 12.15 -3.70 19.40
C LYS A 2 13.19 -3.97 20.49
N ASP A 3 13.30 -5.22 20.93
CA ASP A 3 14.32 -5.72 21.86
C ASP A 3 15.63 -6.15 21.16
N GLY A 4 15.71 -6.02 19.83
CA GLY A 4 16.85 -6.46 19.01
C GLY A 4 16.77 -7.91 18.54
N THR A 5 15.76 -8.69 18.96
CA THR A 5 15.61 -10.08 18.54
C THR A 5 15.19 -10.17 17.07
N GLU A 6 15.74 -11.14 16.34
CA GLU A 6 15.31 -11.47 14.98
C GLU A 6 14.52 -12.78 14.96
N THR A 7 13.49 -12.84 14.12
CA THR A 7 12.68 -14.04 13.93
C THR A 7 12.36 -14.17 12.46
N SER A 8 12.64 -15.35 11.90
CA SER A 8 12.41 -15.65 10.49
C SER A 8 11.21 -16.57 10.34
N ALA A 9 10.34 -16.25 9.39
CA ALA A 9 9.18 -17.07 9.01
C ALA A 9 8.89 -16.86 7.52
N MET A 10 8.16 -17.79 6.89
CA MET A 10 7.58 -17.55 5.58
C MET A 10 6.49 -16.50 5.73
N LEU A 11 6.76 -15.28 5.24
CA LEU A 11 5.96 -14.09 5.47
C LEU A 11 5.49 -13.49 4.15
N ASN A 12 4.30 -12.89 4.16
CA ASN A 12 3.72 -12.16 3.04
C ASN A 12 2.85 -11.01 3.58
N TYR A 13 2.34 -10.16 2.71
CA TYR A 13 1.42 -9.07 3.05
C TYR A 13 0.07 -9.27 2.37
N ASN A 14 -1.00 -9.20 3.15
CA ASN A 14 -2.36 -9.24 2.62
C ASN A 14 -2.86 -7.80 2.36
N ALA A 15 -2.89 -7.38 1.09
CA ALA A 15 -3.31 -6.02 0.72
C ALA A 15 -4.82 -5.75 0.88
N VAL A 16 -5.64 -6.79 1.08
CA VAL A 16 -7.07 -6.63 1.41
C VAL A 16 -7.24 -6.34 2.90
N THR A 17 -6.63 -7.15 3.77
CA THR A 17 -6.76 -6.98 5.22
C THR A 17 -5.77 -5.97 5.80
N ARG A 18 -4.74 -5.60 5.02
CA ARG A 18 -3.61 -4.72 5.38
C ARG A 18 -2.72 -5.28 6.49
N GLU A 19 -2.60 -6.61 6.53
CA GLU A 19 -1.88 -7.32 7.58
C GLU A 19 -0.67 -8.06 7.03
N MET A 20 0.42 -8.07 7.81
CA MET A 20 1.52 -8.99 7.60
C MET A 20 1.08 -10.38 8.04
N ILE A 21 1.17 -11.35 7.14
CA ILE A 21 0.77 -12.74 7.38
C ILE A 21 1.99 -13.66 7.31
N PHE A 22 2.02 -14.68 8.16
CA PHE A 22 3.12 -15.64 8.19
C PHE A 22 2.59 -17.07 8.37
N GLN A 23 3.37 -18.04 7.91
CA GLN A 23 3.06 -19.45 8.15
C GLN A 23 3.71 -19.94 9.45
N GLN A 24 2.90 -20.58 10.29
CA GLN A 24 3.35 -21.28 11.49
C GLN A 24 2.54 -22.56 11.67
N ASN A 25 3.22 -23.70 11.82
CA ASN A 25 2.58 -25.00 12.03
C ASN A 25 1.49 -25.33 10.99
N GLY A 26 1.75 -25.00 9.71
CA GLY A 26 0.82 -25.23 8.60
C GLY A 26 -0.40 -24.30 8.56
N ARG A 27 -0.44 -23.25 9.41
CA ARG A 27 -1.49 -22.23 9.43
C ARG A 27 -0.95 -20.89 8.98
N VAL A 28 -1.77 -20.14 8.25
CA VAL A 28 -1.51 -18.72 7.95
C VAL A 28 -2.08 -17.88 9.09
N LEU A 29 -1.22 -17.09 9.74
CA LEU A 29 -1.54 -16.21 10.86
C LEU A 29 -1.21 -14.77 10.50
N ALA A 30 -1.91 -13.80 11.09
CA ALA A 30 -1.57 -12.38 10.98
C ALA A 30 -0.68 -11.94 12.17
N LEU A 31 0.23 -11.00 11.94
CA LEU A 31 0.89 -10.28 13.03
C LEU A 31 -0.16 -9.44 13.76
N ALA A 32 -0.43 -9.82 15.01
CA ALA A 32 -1.37 -9.16 15.91
C ALA A 32 -0.70 -8.89 17.26
N ASP A 33 -1.37 -8.12 18.11
CA ASP A 33 -0.87 -7.86 19.46
C ASP A 33 -0.79 -9.15 20.29
N PRO A 34 0.22 -9.29 21.16
CA PRO A 34 1.24 -8.28 21.50
C PRO A 34 2.42 -8.22 20.51
N THR A 35 2.60 -9.22 19.64
CA THR A 35 3.74 -9.31 18.72
C THR A 35 3.86 -8.09 17.81
N LEU A 36 2.73 -7.56 17.35
CA LEU A 36 2.66 -6.33 16.56
C LEU A 36 3.30 -5.15 17.29
N SER A 37 2.90 -4.89 18.55
CA SER A 37 3.48 -3.81 19.37
C SER A 37 4.99 -3.94 19.63
N LEU A 38 5.52 -5.16 19.62
CA LEU A 38 6.95 -5.47 19.78
C LEU A 38 7.72 -5.48 18.47
N THR A 39 7.02 -5.42 17.33
CA THR A 39 7.62 -5.39 16.00
C THR A 39 8.17 -3.99 15.74
N ASP A 40 9.44 -3.93 15.36
CA ASP A 40 10.10 -2.69 14.94
C ASP A 40 10.05 -2.56 13.41
N THR A 41 10.60 -3.57 12.73
CA THR A 41 10.73 -3.63 11.27
C THR A 41 10.37 -5.05 10.80
N VAL A 42 9.73 -5.14 9.64
CA VAL A 42 9.52 -6.40 8.90
C VAL A 42 10.33 -6.31 7.60
N ARG A 43 11.07 -7.37 7.26
CA ARG A 43 11.81 -7.46 6.00
C ARG A 43 11.24 -8.60 5.17
N ILE A 44 10.88 -8.31 3.93
CA ILE A 44 10.47 -9.29 2.93
C ILE A 44 11.47 -9.14 1.79
N GLU A 45 12.37 -10.12 1.64
CA GLU A 45 13.50 -10.01 0.71
C GLU A 45 14.36 -8.75 1.01
N ASP A 46 14.58 -7.90 0.02
CA ASP A 46 15.31 -6.62 0.14
C ASP A 46 14.42 -5.46 0.62
N ARG A 47 13.12 -5.67 0.73
CA ARG A 47 12.12 -4.65 1.05
C ARG A 47 11.93 -4.49 2.55
N LYS A 48 11.89 -3.24 3.01
CA LYS A 48 11.79 -2.87 4.42
C LYS A 48 10.43 -2.28 4.72
N PHE A 49 9.72 -2.84 5.69
CA PHE A 49 8.43 -2.38 6.16
C PHE A 49 8.49 -1.95 7.62
N VAL A 50 7.78 -0.88 7.97
CA VAL A 50 7.65 -0.36 9.32
C VAL A 50 6.19 -0.10 9.64
N LEU A 51 5.84 -0.06 10.93
CA LEU A 51 4.53 0.43 11.37
C LEU A 51 4.53 1.96 11.36
N PHE A 52 3.59 2.55 10.62
CA PHE A 52 3.35 3.98 10.53
C PHE A 52 1.85 4.24 10.59
N ASP A 53 1.37 5.02 11.56
CA ASP A 53 -0.06 5.27 11.82
C ASP A 53 -0.91 3.98 11.83
N ASP A 54 -0.48 2.98 12.60
CA ASP A 54 -1.13 1.66 12.76
C ASP A 54 -1.26 0.83 11.46
N GLU A 55 -0.50 1.16 10.42
CA GLU A 55 -0.42 0.39 9.17
C GLU A 55 1.02 0.04 8.80
N PHE A 56 1.21 -1.11 8.16
CA PHE A 56 2.51 -1.43 7.56
C PHE A 56 2.72 -0.61 6.30
N VAL A 57 3.85 0.09 6.24
CA VAL A 57 4.31 0.85 5.08
C VAL A 57 5.70 0.36 4.67
N GLU A 58 5.93 0.23 3.37
CA GLU A 58 7.28 0.03 2.84
C GLU A 58 8.03 1.35 2.81
N VAL A 59 9.29 1.33 3.22
CA VAL A 59 10.23 2.45 3.10
C VAL A 59 10.89 2.38 1.73
N LEU A 60 10.56 3.33 0.85
CA LEU A 60 11.10 3.43 -0.50
C LEU A 60 12.33 4.35 -0.57
N LEU A 61 12.30 5.46 0.17
CA LEU A 61 13.41 6.41 0.31
C LEU A 61 13.56 6.81 1.78
N GLN A 62 14.79 6.97 2.27
CA GLN A 62 15.06 7.24 3.70
C GLN A 62 16.13 8.32 3.97
N GLU A 63 16.57 9.06 2.95
CA GLU A 63 17.59 10.10 3.09
C GLU A 63 16.94 11.46 3.39
N ASP A 64 17.38 12.54 2.72
CA ASP A 64 16.83 13.89 2.88
C ASP A 64 15.34 13.96 2.52
N THR A 65 14.95 13.17 1.52
CA THR A 65 13.55 12.91 1.18
C THR A 65 13.16 11.51 1.62
N LYS A 66 12.09 11.43 2.41
CA LYS A 66 11.52 10.17 2.88
C LYS A 66 10.25 9.88 2.11
N LEU A 67 10.18 8.70 1.53
CA LEU A 67 9.03 8.21 0.81
C LEU A 67 8.67 6.83 1.32
N MET A 68 7.41 6.65 1.68
CA MET A 68 6.87 5.36 2.07
C MET A 68 5.60 5.05 1.28
N THR A 69 5.30 3.76 1.08
CA THR A 69 4.06 3.32 0.44
C THR A 69 3.29 2.35 1.31
N CYS A 70 1.98 2.53 1.38
CA CYS A 70 1.04 1.58 1.95
C CYS A 70 0.37 0.83 0.79
N TYR A 71 0.61 -0.48 0.74
CA TYR A 71 -0.05 -1.35 -0.23
C TYR A 71 -1.50 -1.56 0.18
N ARG A 72 -2.40 -1.17 -0.71
CA ARG A 72 -3.85 -1.38 -0.53
C ARG A 72 -4.44 -1.81 -1.85
N CYS A 73 -5.56 -2.52 -1.76
CA CYS A 73 -6.38 -2.84 -2.91
C CYS A 73 -7.78 -2.29 -2.75
N LYS A 74 -8.42 -2.11 -3.90
CA LYS A 74 -9.81 -1.73 -4.06
C LYS A 74 -10.56 -2.96 -4.58
N ILE A 75 -11.63 -3.34 -3.88
CA ILE A 75 -12.49 -4.46 -4.28
C ILE A 75 -13.67 -3.87 -5.05
N ILE A 76 -13.85 -4.30 -6.30
CA ILE A 76 -14.91 -3.82 -7.18
C ILE A 76 -15.93 -4.95 -7.34
N PRO A 77 -17.17 -4.78 -6.84
CA PRO A 77 -18.20 -5.78 -6.99
C PRO A 77 -18.70 -5.90 -8.44
N PRO A 78 -19.34 -7.04 -8.79
CA PRO A 78 -20.09 -7.15 -10.03
C PRO A 78 -21.18 -6.07 -10.10
N GLY A 79 -21.44 -5.57 -11.31
CA GLY A 79 -22.44 -4.51 -11.50
C GLY A 79 -23.83 -5.08 -11.27
N ASN A 80 -24.69 -4.33 -10.58
CA ASN A 80 -26.08 -4.76 -10.40
C ASN A 80 -26.78 -4.85 -11.78
N PRO A 81 -27.60 -5.89 -12.03
CA PRO A 81 -28.37 -5.97 -13.26
C PRO A 81 -29.36 -4.81 -13.31
N ALA A 82 -29.26 -4.00 -14.36
CA ALA A 82 -30.19 -2.92 -14.66
C ALA A 82 -31.50 -3.52 -15.23
N PRO A 83 -32.66 -2.87 -15.02
CA PRO A 83 -33.98 -3.38 -15.45
C PRO A 83 -34.12 -3.65 -16.96
N PHE A 84 -33.20 -3.15 -17.78
CA PHE A 84 -33.21 -3.28 -19.25
C PHE A 84 -31.95 -3.99 -19.81
N GLY A 85 -31.32 -4.89 -19.02
CA GLY A 85 -30.25 -5.75 -19.52
C GLY A 85 -28.85 -5.13 -19.60
N GLY A 86 -28.66 -3.92 -19.05
CA GLY A 86 -27.32 -3.34 -18.79
C GLY A 86 -26.83 -3.68 -17.37
N THR A 87 -25.55 -3.49 -17.07
CA THR A 87 -25.05 -3.49 -15.68
C THR A 87 -24.67 -2.06 -15.31
N SER A 88 -25.08 -1.58 -14.14
CA SER A 88 -24.71 -0.23 -13.65
C SER A 88 -23.69 -0.34 -12.53
N GLN A 89 -22.56 0.37 -12.67
CA GLN A 89 -21.51 0.50 -11.66
C GLN A 89 -21.63 1.88 -10.98
N THR A 90 -22.78 2.14 -10.35
CA THR A 90 -23.06 3.39 -9.63
C THR A 90 -23.38 3.10 -8.18
N SER A 91 -22.40 2.62 -7.43
CA SER A 91 -22.45 2.63 -5.97
C SER A 91 -21.03 2.53 -5.43
N SER A 92 -20.78 3.26 -4.35
CA SER A 92 -19.52 3.41 -3.63
C SER A 92 -18.67 2.14 -3.65
N VAL A 93 -17.40 2.29 -4.02
CA VAL A 93 -16.46 1.21 -3.74
C VAL A 93 -16.16 1.25 -2.26
N ASP A 94 -16.85 0.38 -1.54
CA ASP A 94 -16.60 0.16 -0.13
C ASP A 94 -15.16 -0.37 -0.03
N ASN A 95 -14.27 0.47 0.50
CA ASN A 95 -13.04 -0.03 1.09
C ASN A 95 -13.49 -0.90 2.24
N TYR A 96 -13.61 -2.22 2.03
CA TYR A 96 -13.89 -3.19 3.09
C TYR A 96 -12.75 -3.07 4.11
N SER A 97 -12.96 -2.21 5.09
CA SER A 97 -12.10 -2.05 6.24
C SER A 97 -12.50 -3.15 7.22
N THR A 98 -11.84 -4.29 7.06
CA THR A 98 -11.54 -5.26 8.11
C THR A 98 -12.75 -5.80 8.89
N TYR A 99 -13.25 -6.98 8.51
CA TYR A 99 -13.93 -7.86 9.46
C TYR A 99 -12.87 -8.50 10.38
N ARG A 100 -12.69 -7.95 11.58
CA ARG A 100 -11.88 -8.58 12.63
C ARG A 100 -12.71 -9.65 13.32
N SER A 101 -12.56 -10.90 12.90
CA SER A 101 -12.91 -12.05 13.74
C SER A 101 -11.62 -12.76 14.12
N GLY A 102 -11.34 -12.83 15.41
CA GLY A 102 -10.06 -13.24 15.96
C GLY A 102 -9.59 -14.63 15.52
N ASN A 103 -8.27 -14.83 15.59
CA ASN A 103 -7.52 -16.10 15.54
C ASN A 103 -7.90 -17.16 14.47
N MET A 104 -8.71 -16.84 13.46
CA MET A 104 -9.13 -17.80 12.44
C MET A 104 -8.69 -17.40 11.03
N VAL A 105 -7.78 -18.23 10.53
CA VAL A 105 -7.31 -18.45 9.15
C VAL A 105 -8.18 -17.79 8.08
N TYR A 106 -7.60 -16.77 7.44
CA TYR A 106 -8.14 -16.08 6.28
C TYR A 106 -8.10 -16.98 5.04
N GLU A 107 -9.18 -17.74 4.79
CA GLU A 107 -9.47 -18.20 3.43
C GLU A 107 -10.58 -17.33 2.84
N LEU A 108 -10.29 -16.03 2.68
CA LEU A 108 -11.17 -15.11 1.93
C LEU A 108 -11.01 -15.40 0.43
N LYS A 109 -11.81 -16.34 -0.10
CA LYS A 109 -12.00 -16.46 -1.54
C LYS A 109 -13.08 -15.47 -1.95
N LEU A 110 -12.67 -14.42 -2.66
CA LEU A 110 -13.62 -13.54 -3.35
C LEU A 110 -14.25 -14.32 -4.51
N PRO A 111 -15.56 -14.16 -4.77
CA PRO A 111 -16.19 -14.74 -5.95
C PRO A 111 -15.53 -14.24 -7.25
N ASP A 112 -15.58 -15.05 -8.32
CA ASP A 112 -14.87 -14.79 -9.58
C ASP A 112 -15.26 -13.49 -10.29
N ASP A 113 -16.44 -12.95 -9.99
CA ASP A 113 -16.99 -11.74 -10.61
C ASP A 113 -16.56 -10.44 -9.90
N TYR A 114 -15.81 -10.55 -8.80
CA TYR A 114 -15.16 -9.42 -8.14
C TYR A 114 -13.81 -9.10 -8.78
N LYS A 115 -13.52 -7.82 -8.97
CA LYS A 115 -12.20 -7.34 -9.42
C LYS A 115 -11.42 -6.74 -8.27
N ILE A 116 -10.12 -7.03 -8.22
CA ILE A 116 -9.19 -6.42 -7.27
C ILE A 116 -8.26 -5.50 -8.05
N GLU A 117 -8.26 -4.21 -7.71
CA GLU A 117 -7.37 -3.22 -8.32
C GLU A 117 -6.42 -2.63 -7.27
N PRO A 118 -5.13 -2.42 -7.58
CA PRO A 118 -4.22 -1.71 -6.70
C PRO A 118 -4.71 -0.28 -6.40
N ASN A 119 -4.54 0.18 -5.17
CA ASN A 119 -4.93 1.51 -4.71
C ASN A 119 -3.96 2.02 -3.65
N ASN A 120 -2.67 2.09 -4.02
CA ASN A 120 -1.61 2.42 -3.10
C ASN A 120 -1.74 3.85 -2.56
N ILE A 121 -1.24 4.06 -1.35
CA ILE A 121 -1.13 5.38 -0.73
C ILE A 121 0.34 5.64 -0.45
N TYR A 122 0.81 6.86 -0.71
CA TYR A 122 2.17 7.26 -0.38
C TYR A 122 2.19 8.27 0.76
N TYR A 123 3.26 8.23 1.54
CA TYR A 123 3.62 9.24 2.53
C TYR A 123 4.96 9.83 2.13
N LEU A 124 4.99 11.14 1.91
CA LEU A 124 6.18 11.88 1.49
C LEU A 124 6.53 12.93 2.53
N ASP A 125 7.78 12.97 2.96
CA ASP A 125 8.37 14.07 3.71
C ASP A 125 9.64 14.54 2.99
N ASN A 126 9.61 15.77 2.52
CA ASN A 126 10.74 16.44 1.87
C ASN A 126 11.23 17.65 2.71
N GLY A 127 11.23 17.49 4.03
CA GLY A 127 11.63 18.52 5.00
C GLY A 127 10.51 19.48 5.40
N SER A 128 9.30 19.29 4.87
CA SER A 128 8.11 20.09 5.23
C SER A 128 7.07 19.30 6.04
N GLY A 129 7.45 18.10 6.51
CA GLY A 129 6.60 17.19 7.25
C GLY A 129 5.83 16.24 6.33
N TRP A 130 5.28 15.19 6.95
CA TRP A 130 4.57 14.12 6.26
C TRP A 130 3.33 14.59 5.51
N LYS A 131 3.24 14.21 4.23
CA LYS A 131 2.08 14.42 3.36
C LYS A 131 1.56 13.09 2.85
N LYS A 132 0.29 12.82 3.12
CA LYS A 132 -0.43 11.67 2.56
C LYS A 132 -0.86 11.96 1.12
N ILE A 133 -0.57 11.03 0.21
CA ILE A 133 -0.80 11.15 -1.23
C ILE A 133 -1.59 9.94 -1.70
N ASN A 134 -2.76 10.20 -2.28
CA ASN A 134 -3.71 9.18 -2.74
C ASN A 134 -3.92 9.24 -4.27
N SER A 135 -3.19 10.10 -4.97
CA SER A 135 -3.26 10.18 -6.44
C SER A 135 -2.04 10.90 -7.03
N MET A 136 -1.78 10.64 -8.32
CA MET A 136 -0.75 11.34 -9.10
C MET A 136 -0.93 12.87 -9.07
N ARG A 137 -2.18 13.35 -9.08
CA ARG A 137 -2.50 14.78 -9.01
C ARG A 137 -2.06 15.40 -7.67
N GLN A 138 -2.22 14.67 -6.56
CA GLN A 138 -1.77 15.15 -5.25
C GLN A 138 -0.24 15.20 -5.19
N LEU A 139 0.46 14.20 -5.74
CA LEU A 139 1.92 14.21 -5.85
C LEU A 139 2.39 15.40 -6.69
N LYS A 140 1.83 15.61 -7.88
CA LYS A 140 2.13 16.75 -8.75
C LYS A 140 1.93 18.11 -8.06
N LYS A 141 0.92 18.23 -7.19
CA LYS A 141 0.65 19.45 -6.43
C LYS A 141 1.77 19.77 -5.44
N ILE A 142 2.42 18.75 -4.85
CA ILE A 142 3.58 18.93 -3.97
C ILE A 142 4.74 19.53 -4.77
N TYR A 143 4.97 19.02 -5.98
CA TYR A 143 6.01 19.50 -6.91
C TYR A 143 5.52 20.60 -7.87
N LYS A 144 4.61 21.48 -7.43
CA LYS A 144 4.01 22.52 -8.30
C LYS A 144 5.05 23.39 -9.02
N LYS A 145 6.18 23.70 -8.37
CA LYS A 145 7.27 24.48 -8.96
C LYS A 145 8.05 23.72 -10.05
N LYS A 146 8.03 22.38 -10.02
CA LYS A 146 8.71 21.48 -10.96
C LYS A 146 7.70 20.73 -11.85
N LYS A 147 6.54 21.32 -12.14
CA LYS A 147 5.42 20.65 -12.84
C LYS A 147 5.78 20.15 -14.24
N GLU A 148 6.59 20.90 -14.99
CA GLU A 148 6.95 20.57 -16.38
C GLU A 148 7.89 19.37 -16.40
N ARG A 149 8.90 19.43 -15.53
CA ARG A 149 9.83 18.35 -15.23
C ARG A 149 9.07 17.07 -14.80
N PHE A 150 8.12 17.21 -13.88
CA PHE A 150 7.23 16.12 -13.45
C PHE A 150 6.48 15.48 -14.63
N ASP A 151 5.81 16.29 -15.46
CA ASP A 151 5.01 15.80 -16.58
C ASP A 151 5.85 15.09 -17.63
N GLN A 152 7.04 15.65 -17.92
CA GLN A 152 8.00 15.06 -18.84
C GLN A 152 8.36 13.64 -18.39
N TYR A 153 8.87 13.48 -17.17
CA TYR A 153 9.32 12.19 -16.65
C TYR A 153 8.19 11.16 -16.58
N VAL A 154 7.02 11.55 -16.08
CA VAL A 154 5.85 10.66 -16.01
C VAL A 154 5.45 10.16 -17.38
N SER A 155 5.52 11.01 -18.41
CA SER A 155 5.16 10.62 -19.79
C SER A 155 6.22 9.75 -20.48
N GLU A 156 7.50 10.10 -20.33
CA GLU A 156 8.62 9.39 -20.95
C GLU A 156 8.79 7.98 -20.36
N GLN A 157 8.75 7.88 -19.01
CA GLN A 157 8.90 6.62 -18.29
C GLN A 157 7.57 5.87 -18.08
N LYS A 158 6.44 6.47 -18.51
CA LYS A 158 5.08 5.92 -18.37
C LYS A 158 4.71 5.53 -16.93
N ILE A 159 5.15 6.34 -15.97
CA ILE A 159 4.96 6.07 -14.53
C ILE A 159 3.48 6.02 -14.18
N GLN A 160 3.07 4.96 -13.50
CA GLN A 160 1.73 4.83 -12.95
C GLN A 160 1.74 5.08 -11.45
N PHE A 161 0.63 5.60 -10.91
CA PHE A 161 0.57 5.90 -9.48
C PHE A 161 0.68 4.65 -8.59
N ASN A 162 0.19 3.51 -9.08
CA ASN A 162 0.27 2.23 -8.36
C ASN A 162 1.59 1.49 -8.58
N ASP A 163 2.59 2.12 -9.19
CA ASP A 163 3.94 1.60 -9.36
C ASP A 163 4.90 2.25 -8.35
N PRO A 164 5.20 1.59 -7.22
CA PRO A 164 6.01 2.17 -6.15
C PRO A 164 7.45 2.47 -6.54
N VAL A 165 8.03 1.62 -7.41
CA VAL A 165 9.40 1.81 -7.90
C VAL A 165 9.45 3.06 -8.78
N GLY A 166 8.55 3.15 -9.76
CA GLY A 166 8.45 4.32 -10.63
C GLY A 166 8.14 5.62 -9.88
N ILE A 167 7.34 5.57 -8.80
CA ILE A 167 7.08 6.74 -7.94
C ILE A 167 8.33 7.13 -7.13
N ALA A 168 9.09 6.16 -6.61
CA ALA A 168 10.34 6.43 -5.92
C ALA A 168 11.36 7.09 -6.86
N GLU A 169 11.54 6.55 -8.06
CA GLU A 169 12.44 7.11 -9.09
C GLU A 169 12.02 8.54 -9.49
N LEU A 170 10.73 8.78 -9.69
CA LEU A 170 10.20 10.12 -10.00
C LEU A 170 10.49 11.12 -8.87
N VAL A 171 10.26 10.73 -7.61
CA VAL A 171 10.51 11.58 -6.45
C VAL A 171 11.99 11.89 -6.31
N GLU A 172 12.84 10.86 -6.39
CA GLU A 172 14.29 11.02 -6.31
C GLU A 172 14.81 11.95 -7.41
N TRP A 173 14.35 11.76 -8.65
CA TRP A 173 14.74 12.59 -9.78
C TRP A 173 14.26 14.05 -9.64
N LEU A 174 13.14 14.30 -8.97
CA LEU A 174 12.66 15.66 -8.69
C LEU A 174 13.41 16.33 -7.54
N GLU A 175 13.98 15.59 -6.60
CA GLU A 175 14.67 16.15 -5.42
C GLU A 175 16.18 16.36 -5.65
N ARG A 176 16.80 15.70 -6.63
CA ARG A 176 18.22 15.87 -7.03
C ARG A 176 18.59 17.21 -7.70
N GLU A 177 17.64 18.14 -7.84
CA GLU A 177 17.82 19.46 -8.48
C GLU A 177 17.38 20.60 -7.57
#